data_AF-A0A401U4C2-F1
#
_entry.id   AF-A0A401U4C2-F1
#
_cell.length_a   1.000
_cell.length_b   1.000
_cell.length_c   1.000
_cell.angle_alpha   90.00
_cell.angle_beta   90.00
_cell.angle_gamma   90.00
#
_symmetry.space_group_name_H-M   'P 1'
#
loop_
_entity.id
_entity.type
_entity.pdbx_description
1 polymer ?
#
loop_
_entity_poly.entity_id
_entity_poly.type
_entity_poly.pdbx_seq_one_letter_code
_entity_poly.pdbx_strand_id
1 'polypeptide(L)'
;MSEKADATAKHIEQSISDLERQISWVTRASSNTLELRRADYAQLLGQVPAVSQLTLINGQGREVLRLSRQTVTVNSNTDLSRDLRFTEAVQRGTAYAPAYFRDERPYMSIGEQHSGFNAGVTVAEIDLRFLNDYFGDSQVGRTAYAYVVDAKGR
;
A
#
# COMPACT_ATOMS: atom_id res chain seq x y z
N MET A 1 31.63 -10.18 2.53
CA MET A 1 30.72 -9.01 2.53
C MET A 1 29.35 -9.32 1.91
N SER A 2 29.14 -10.44 1.18
CA SER A 2 27.81 -10.80 0.62
C SER A 2 26.78 -11.31 1.63
N GLU A 3 27.17 -12.02 2.70
CA GLU A 3 26.19 -12.62 3.65
C GLU A 3 25.31 -11.59 4.38
N LYS A 4 25.83 -10.39 4.66
CA LYS A 4 25.05 -9.32 5.29
C LYS A 4 24.00 -8.74 4.34
N ALA A 5 24.31 -8.63 3.05
CA ALA A 5 23.37 -8.10 2.06
C ALA A 5 22.21 -9.08 1.79
N ASP A 6 22.50 -10.38 1.76
CA ASP A 6 21.53 -11.44 1.49
C ASP A 6 20.54 -11.65 2.67
N ALA A 7 21.05 -11.62 3.90
CA ALA A 7 20.22 -11.71 5.11
C ALA A 7 19.27 -10.50 5.23
N THR A 8 19.75 -9.31 4.88
CA THR A 8 18.94 -8.09 4.90
C THR A 8 17.86 -8.10 3.82
N ALA A 9 18.15 -8.59 2.62
CA ALA A 9 17.14 -8.73 1.55
C ALA A 9 15.97 -9.61 2.00
N LYS A 10 16.25 -10.79 2.57
CA LYS A 10 15.23 -11.71 3.10
C LYS A 10 14.37 -11.11 4.21
N HIS A 11 14.96 -10.34 5.12
CA HIS A 11 14.21 -9.69 6.19
C HIS A 11 13.23 -8.64 5.65
N ILE A 12 13.56 -7.98 4.54
CA ILE A 12 12.68 -7.01 3.90
C ILE A 12 11.57 -7.73 3.14
N GLU A 13 11.88 -8.80 2.41
CA GLU A 13 10.87 -9.60 1.71
C GLU A 13 9.82 -10.09 2.72
N GLN A 14 10.28 -10.56 3.88
CA GLN A 14 9.42 -10.94 4.98
C GLN A 14 8.60 -9.76 5.52
N SER A 15 9.23 -8.59 5.72
CA SER A 15 8.54 -7.39 6.22
C SER A 15 7.46 -6.90 5.26
N ILE A 16 7.75 -6.88 3.96
CA ILE A 16 6.78 -6.49 2.91
C ILE A 16 5.66 -7.53 2.82
N SER A 17 5.97 -8.82 2.88
CA SER A 17 4.97 -9.89 2.89
C SER A 17 4.04 -9.80 4.12
N ASP A 18 4.59 -9.47 5.29
CA ASP A 18 3.80 -9.25 6.50
C ASP A 18 2.96 -7.97 6.41
N LEU A 19 3.46 -6.90 5.77
CA LEU A 19 2.67 -5.69 5.49
C LEU A 19 1.52 -5.98 4.54
N GLU A 20 1.78 -6.71 3.45
CA GLU A 20 0.76 -7.15 2.51
C GLU A 20 -0.31 -7.95 3.24
N ARG A 21 0.07 -8.95 4.03
CA ARG A 21 -0.87 -9.79 4.77
C ARG A 21 -1.73 -8.98 5.74
N GLN A 22 -1.15 -7.98 6.39
CA GLN A 22 -1.87 -7.06 7.28
C GLN A 22 -2.85 -6.16 6.52
N ILE A 23 -2.45 -5.62 5.36
CA ILE A 23 -3.31 -4.82 4.49
C ILE A 23 -4.46 -5.70 3.95
N SER A 24 -4.15 -6.90 3.45
CA SER A 24 -5.09 -7.90 2.94
C SER A 24 -6.14 -8.31 3.96
N TRP A 25 -5.75 -8.42 5.23
CA TRP A 25 -6.70 -8.71 6.29
C TRP A 25 -7.73 -7.57 6.48
N VAL A 26 -7.28 -6.32 6.45
CA VAL A 26 -8.14 -5.13 6.61
C VAL A 26 -9.03 -4.89 5.38
N THR A 27 -8.59 -5.29 4.18
CA THR A 27 -9.38 -5.13 2.95
C THR A 27 -10.39 -6.26 2.73
N ARG A 28 -10.09 -7.48 3.20
CA ARG A 28 -11.01 -8.63 3.18
C ARG A 28 -12.09 -8.55 4.24
N ALA A 29 -11.81 -7.89 5.36
CA ALA A 29 -12.84 -7.55 6.33
C ALA A 29 -13.85 -6.61 5.64
N SER A 30 -14.97 -7.18 5.20
CA SER A 30 -16.05 -6.51 4.51
C SER A 30 -16.79 -5.58 5.48
N SER A 31 -16.16 -4.45 5.84
CA SER A 31 -16.82 -3.40 6.60
C SER A 31 -17.99 -2.89 5.76
N ASN A 32 -19.21 -3.24 6.16
CA ASN A 32 -20.44 -2.92 5.43
C ASN A 32 -20.79 -1.43 5.45
N THR A 33 -20.10 -0.62 6.27
CA THR A 33 -20.29 0.81 6.37
C THR A 33 -18.96 1.57 6.28
N LEU A 34 -19.04 2.82 5.79
CA LEU A 34 -17.89 3.72 5.68
C LEU A 34 -17.27 4.04 7.04
N GLU A 35 -18.09 4.12 8.10
CA GLU A 35 -17.62 4.39 9.46
C GLU A 35 -16.82 3.24 10.06
N LEU A 36 -17.30 2.01 9.90
CA LEU A 36 -16.54 0.81 10.32
C LEU A 36 -15.21 0.75 9.56
N ARG A 37 -15.24 0.99 8.26
CA ARG A 37 -14.02 1.01 7.44
C ARG A 37 -13.04 2.09 7.86
N ARG A 38 -13.53 3.28 8.23
CA ARG A 38 -12.70 4.35 8.78
C ARG A 38 -12.04 3.92 10.09
N ALA A 39 -12.77 3.24 10.96
CA ALA A 39 -12.21 2.70 12.21
C ALA A 39 -11.15 1.64 11.94
N ASP A 40 -11.40 0.72 10.99
CA ASP A 40 -10.44 -0.31 10.56
C ASP A 40 -9.15 0.33 10.01
N TYR A 41 -9.28 1.34 9.15
CA TYR A 41 -8.13 2.07 8.62
C TYR A 41 -7.36 2.83 9.70
N ALA A 42 -8.07 3.45 10.65
CA ALA A 42 -7.44 4.15 11.77
C ALA A 42 -6.66 3.17 12.66
N GLN A 43 -7.19 1.98 12.89
CA GLN A 43 -6.50 0.91 13.61
C GLN A 43 -5.24 0.47 12.86
N LEU A 44 -5.33 0.24 11.54
CA LEU A 44 -4.19 -0.16 10.72
C LEU A 44 -3.07 0.91 10.73
N LEU A 45 -3.43 2.18 10.57
CA LEU A 45 -2.47 3.30 10.64
C LEU A 45 -1.81 3.45 12.02
N GLY A 46 -2.50 3.04 13.08
CA GLY A 46 -1.96 3.02 14.44
C GLY A 46 -1.04 1.83 14.72
N GLN A 47 -1.35 0.66 14.16
CA GLN A 47 -0.58 -0.57 14.35
C GLN A 47 0.65 -0.65 13.43
N VAL A 48 0.54 -0.11 12.22
CA VAL A 48 1.52 -0.30 11.15
C VAL A 48 2.16 1.04 10.77
N PRO A 49 3.27 1.43 11.40
CA PRO A 49 3.90 2.73 11.18
C PRO A 49 4.49 2.90 9.77
N ALA A 50 4.66 1.82 9.01
CA ALA A 50 5.05 1.89 7.61
C ALA A 50 3.88 2.38 6.71
N VAL A 51 2.62 2.14 7.08
CA VAL A 51 1.48 2.63 6.30
C VAL A 51 1.27 4.11 6.62
N SER A 52 1.38 4.95 5.59
CA SER A 52 1.27 6.41 5.69
C SER A 52 -0.14 6.92 5.40
N GLN A 53 -0.84 6.26 4.46
CA GLN A 53 -2.17 6.64 4.02
C GLN A 53 -2.94 5.43 3.47
N LEU A 54 -4.26 5.44 3.62
CA LEU A 54 -5.20 4.48 3.05
C LEU A 54 -6.27 5.24 2.27
N THR A 55 -6.54 4.82 1.04
CA THR A 55 -7.54 5.42 0.17
C THR A 55 -8.53 4.36 -0.27
N LEU A 56 -9.81 4.57 -0.01
CA LEU A 56 -10.89 3.75 -0.52
C LEU A 56 -11.44 4.38 -1.80
N ILE A 57 -11.41 3.58 -2.86
CA ILE A 57 -11.97 3.87 -4.16
C ILE A 57 -13.18 2.94 -4.34
N ASN A 58 -14.33 3.47 -4.72
CA ASN A 58 -15.50 2.64 -5.00
C ASN A 58 -15.40 1.93 -6.36
N GLY A 59 -16.33 1.02 -6.67
CA GLY A 59 -16.36 0.30 -7.95
C GLY A 59 -16.49 1.19 -9.20
N GLN A 60 -16.84 2.48 -9.04
CA GLN A 60 -16.89 3.47 -10.13
C GLN A 60 -15.56 4.23 -10.31
N GLY A 61 -14.53 3.89 -9.54
CA GLY A 61 -13.25 4.61 -9.58
C GLY A 61 -13.30 5.96 -8.87
N ARG A 62 -14.26 6.22 -7.99
CA ARG A 62 -14.34 7.46 -7.21
C ARG A 62 -13.74 7.26 -5.82
N GLU A 63 -12.96 8.22 -5.37
CA GLU A 63 -12.53 8.25 -3.97
C GLU A 63 -13.70 8.55 -3.02
N VAL A 64 -13.88 7.68 -2.05
CA VAL A 64 -14.92 7.78 -1.02
C VAL A 64 -14.35 8.00 0.39
N LEU A 65 -13.11 7.59 0.65
CA LEU A 65 -12.42 7.84 1.92
C LEU A 65 -10.92 7.91 1.67
N ARG A 66 -10.26 8.91 2.23
CA ARG A 66 -8.81 8.99 2.31
C ARG A 66 -8.44 9.27 3.75
N LEU A 67 -7.68 8.36 4.34
CA LEU A 67 -7.27 8.46 5.73
C LEU A 67 -5.74 8.43 5.80
N SER A 68 -5.17 9.44 6.43
CA SER A 68 -3.78 9.44 6.87
C SER A 68 -3.74 9.60 8.39
N ARG A 69 -2.55 9.50 8.98
CA ARG A 69 -2.37 9.77 10.42
C ARG A 69 -2.70 11.21 10.82
N GLN A 70 -2.72 12.13 9.87
CA GLN A 70 -2.90 13.57 10.12
C GLN A 70 -4.23 14.11 9.59
N THR A 71 -4.79 13.46 8.58
CA THR A 71 -5.94 13.98 7.83
C THR A 71 -6.96 12.88 7.55
N VAL A 72 -8.23 13.28 7.58
CA VAL A 72 -9.34 12.45 7.13
C VAL A 72 -10.09 13.23 6.06
N THR A 73 -10.22 12.65 4.87
CA THR A 73 -11.05 13.18 3.79
C THR A 73 -12.11 12.16 3.45
N VAL A 74 -13.37 12.58 3.43
CA VAL A 74 -14.52 11.71 3.18
C VAL A 74 -15.24 12.23 1.94
N ASN A 75 -15.57 11.32 1.01
CA ASN A 75 -16.30 11.61 -0.22
C ASN A 75 -15.72 12.77 -1.04
N SER A 76 -14.39 12.81 -1.22
CA SER A 76 -13.77 13.81 -2.11
C SER A 76 -14.27 13.70 -3.55
N ASN A 77 -14.80 12.51 -3.93
CA ASN A 77 -15.32 12.20 -5.25
C ASN A 77 -14.26 12.40 -6.37
N THR A 78 -12.98 12.35 -5.99
CA THR A 78 -11.87 12.43 -6.93
C THR A 78 -11.96 11.27 -7.91
N ASP A 79 -11.82 11.55 -9.20
CA ASP A 79 -11.83 10.53 -10.24
C ASP A 79 -10.47 9.82 -10.31
N LEU A 80 -10.44 8.58 -9.81
CA LEU A 80 -9.30 7.67 -9.83
C LEU A 80 -9.57 6.47 -10.74
N SER A 81 -10.59 6.53 -11.61
CA SER A 81 -10.96 5.44 -12.53
C SER A 81 -9.86 5.08 -13.53
N ARG A 82 -8.95 6.03 -13.79
CA ARG A 82 -7.78 5.87 -14.68
C ARG A 82 -6.47 5.67 -13.92
N ASP A 83 -6.51 5.60 -12.59
CA ASP A 83 -5.32 5.37 -11.78
C ASP A 83 -4.86 3.92 -11.94
N LEU A 84 -3.58 3.71 -12.22
CA LEU A 84 -3.00 2.37 -12.40
C LEU A 84 -3.23 1.48 -11.18
N ARG A 85 -3.19 2.04 -9.97
CA ARG A 85 -3.41 1.31 -8.71
C ARG A 85 -4.83 0.78 -8.61
N PHE A 86 -5.79 1.52 -9.19
CA PHE A 86 -7.18 1.08 -9.27
C PHE A 86 -7.36 0.06 -10.38
N THR A 87 -6.93 0.38 -11.62
CA THR A 87 -7.18 -0.47 -12.78
C THR A 87 -6.49 -1.82 -12.67
N GLU A 88 -5.24 -1.88 -12.18
CA GLU A 88 -4.54 -3.14 -11.98
C GLU A 88 -5.16 -3.95 -10.83
N ALA A 89 -5.61 -3.30 -9.76
CA ALA A 89 -6.20 -4.00 -8.61
C ALA A 89 -7.55 -4.62 -8.99
N VAL A 90 -8.37 -3.90 -9.77
CA VAL A 90 -9.63 -4.44 -10.30
C VAL A 90 -9.39 -5.62 -11.24
N GLN A 91 -8.32 -5.61 -12.04
CA GLN A 91 -8.02 -6.70 -12.97
C GLN A 91 -7.39 -7.93 -12.30
N ARG A 92 -6.58 -7.74 -11.27
CA ARG A 92 -5.73 -8.80 -10.69
C ARG A 92 -6.09 -9.18 -9.26
N GLY A 93 -7.00 -8.47 -8.62
CA GLY A 93 -7.28 -8.56 -7.18
C GLY A 93 -6.31 -7.73 -6.34
N THR A 94 -5.02 -7.73 -6.69
CA THR A 94 -3.98 -6.94 -6.01
C THR A 94 -3.08 -6.26 -7.05
N ALA A 95 -2.75 -4.99 -6.81
CA ALA A 95 -1.84 -4.18 -7.61
C ALA A 95 -0.70 -3.67 -6.75
N TYR A 96 0.51 -3.77 -7.28
CA TYR A 96 1.70 -3.17 -6.70
C TYR A 96 2.12 -2.03 -7.63
N ALA A 97 2.07 -0.81 -7.12
CA ALA A 97 2.62 0.32 -7.86
C ALA A 97 4.14 0.35 -7.69
N PRO A 98 4.88 0.76 -8.73
CA PRO A 98 6.30 0.99 -8.62
C PRO A 98 6.60 1.96 -7.48
N ALA A 99 7.67 1.69 -6.75
CA ALA A 99 8.16 2.60 -5.73
C ALA A 99 8.56 3.93 -6.38
N TYR A 100 8.20 5.03 -5.73
CA TYR A 100 8.45 6.37 -6.20
C TYR A 100 8.95 7.25 -5.05
N PHE A 101 9.67 8.32 -5.38
CA PHE A 101 10.16 9.26 -4.39
C PHE A 101 9.23 10.47 -4.31
N ARG A 102 8.85 10.84 -3.10
CA ARG A 102 8.12 12.08 -2.80
C ARG A 102 8.85 12.80 -1.67
N ASP A 103 9.29 14.03 -1.92
CA ASP A 103 10.07 14.82 -0.94
C ASP A 103 11.29 14.05 -0.41
N GLU A 104 12.06 13.43 -1.31
CA GLU A 104 13.25 12.59 -1.01
C GLU A 104 12.95 11.30 -0.21
N ARG A 105 11.67 11.01 0.03
CA ARG A 105 11.25 9.79 0.75
C ARG A 105 10.73 8.74 -0.22
N PRO A 106 11.18 7.49 -0.10
CA PRO A 106 10.67 6.40 -0.91
C PRO A 106 9.28 5.97 -0.43
N TYR A 107 8.34 5.87 -1.36
CA TYR A 107 6.98 5.37 -1.13
C TYR A 107 6.67 4.24 -2.10
N MET A 108 5.78 3.35 -1.70
CA MET A 108 5.15 2.35 -2.56
C MET A 108 3.65 2.38 -2.31
N SER A 109 2.86 2.05 -3.32
CA SER A 109 1.41 1.83 -3.12
C SER A 109 1.04 0.38 -3.39
N ILE A 110 0.19 -0.18 -2.53
CA ILE A 110 -0.46 -1.47 -2.74
C ILE A 110 -1.95 -1.22 -2.88
N GLY A 111 -2.51 -1.57 -4.03
CA GLY A 111 -3.95 -1.57 -4.30
C GLY A 111 -4.52 -2.97 -4.08
N GLU A 112 -5.59 -3.10 -3.32
CA GLU A 112 -6.29 -4.37 -3.13
C GLU A 112 -7.78 -4.20 -3.36
N GLN A 113 -8.32 -5.08 -4.20
CA GLN A 113 -9.73 -5.16 -4.51
C GLN A 113 -10.48 -5.85 -3.37
N HIS A 114 -11.65 -5.32 -3.05
CA HIS A 114 -12.53 -5.92 -2.05
C HIS A 114 -13.33 -7.06 -2.65
N SER A 115 -13.73 -8.01 -1.81
CA SER A 115 -14.71 -9.03 -2.20
C SER A 115 -16.13 -8.44 -2.12
N GLY A 116 -16.95 -8.65 -3.15
CA GLY A 116 -18.38 -8.28 -3.15
C GLY A 116 -18.90 -7.66 -4.46
N PHE A 117 -20.22 -7.42 -4.53
CA PHE A 117 -20.83 -6.70 -5.65
C PHE A 117 -20.47 -5.23 -5.59
N ASN A 118 -20.01 -4.66 -6.72
CA ASN A 118 -19.46 -3.30 -6.80
C ASN A 118 -18.18 -3.11 -5.96
N ALA A 119 -17.33 -4.15 -5.95
CA ALA A 119 -16.05 -4.20 -5.26
C ALA A 119 -15.20 -2.94 -5.48
N GLY A 120 -15.02 -2.17 -4.40
CA GLY A 120 -14.05 -1.09 -4.36
C GLY A 120 -12.62 -1.59 -4.27
N VAL A 121 -11.67 -0.65 -4.29
CA VAL A 121 -10.25 -0.90 -4.08
C VAL A 121 -9.78 -0.07 -2.90
N THR A 122 -9.06 -0.68 -1.96
CA THR A 122 -8.21 0.07 -1.01
C THR A 122 -6.85 0.25 -1.63
N VAL A 123 -6.32 1.47 -1.63
CA VAL A 123 -4.93 1.77 -1.94
C VAL A 123 -4.22 2.18 -0.66
N ALA A 124 -3.27 1.37 -0.22
CA ALA A 124 -2.38 1.66 0.90
C ALA A 124 -1.08 2.29 0.38
N GLU A 125 -0.71 3.45 0.91
CA GLU A 125 0.60 4.06 0.71
C GLU A 125 1.53 3.65 1.84
N ILE A 126 2.65 3.04 1.48
CA ILE A 126 3.67 2.55 2.39
C ILE A 126 4.88 3.47 2.27
N ASP A 127 5.29 4.03 3.39
CA ASP A 127 6.53 4.78 3.55
C ASP A 127 7.66 3.76 3.72
N LEU A 128 8.59 3.73 2.76
CA LEU A 128 9.70 2.79 2.74
C LEU A 128 10.92 3.32 3.53
N ARG A 129 10.80 4.42 4.30
CA ARG A 129 11.91 4.90 5.14
C ARG A 129 12.39 3.90 6.17
N PHE A 130 11.54 2.97 6.61
CA PHE A 130 11.98 1.87 7.48
C PHE A 130 13.06 1.01 6.81
N LEU A 131 13.17 1.03 5.48
CA LEU A 131 14.26 0.38 4.74
C LEU A 131 15.60 1.12 4.84
N ASN A 132 15.58 2.43 5.17
CA ASN A 132 16.81 3.23 5.29
C ASN A 132 17.66 2.81 6.50
N ASP A 133 17.04 2.22 7.53
CA ASP A 133 17.75 1.61 8.65
C ASP A 133 18.56 0.36 8.22
N TYR A 134 18.20 -0.24 7.07
CA TYR A 134 18.80 -1.47 6.55
C TYR A 134 19.79 -1.23 5.42
N PHE A 135 19.59 -0.16 4.65
CA PHE A 135 20.42 0.22 3.51
C PHE A 135 20.67 1.73 3.60
N GLY A 136 21.92 2.16 3.75
CA GLY A 136 22.23 3.59 3.66
C GLY A 136 21.70 4.22 2.36
N ASP A 137 21.43 5.53 2.37
CA ASP A 137 20.65 6.30 1.37
C ASP A 137 20.87 5.92 -0.12
N SER A 138 22.09 5.51 -0.50
CA SER A 138 22.44 5.17 -1.89
C SER A 138 21.90 3.83 -2.41
N GLN A 139 21.51 2.90 -1.53
CA GLN A 139 21.06 1.55 -1.89
C GLN A 139 19.52 1.44 -1.91
N VAL A 140 18.82 2.34 -1.22
CA VAL A 140 17.36 2.37 -1.15
C VAL A 140 16.73 2.62 -2.51
N GLY A 141 17.31 3.50 -3.34
CA GLY A 141 16.82 3.75 -4.71
C GLY A 141 16.95 2.56 -5.66
N ARG A 142 18.01 1.75 -5.51
CA ARG A 142 18.21 0.51 -6.30
C ARG A 142 17.32 -0.64 -5.81
N THR A 143 17.15 -0.77 -4.50
CA THR A 143 16.29 -1.82 -3.92
C THR A 143 14.81 -1.50 -4.11
N ALA A 144 14.40 -0.23 -3.99
CA ALA A 144 13.06 0.20 -4.36
C ALA A 144 12.76 -0.13 -5.84
N TYR A 145 13.74 0.06 -6.74
CA TYR A 145 13.68 -0.39 -8.13
C TYR A 145 13.68 -1.91 -8.29
N ALA A 146 14.41 -2.67 -7.46
CA ALA A 146 14.44 -4.13 -7.50
C ALA A 146 13.12 -4.75 -6.99
N TYR A 147 12.48 -4.14 -5.98
CA TYR A 147 11.16 -4.54 -5.46
C TYR A 147 10.02 -4.19 -6.42
N VAL A 148 10.17 -3.18 -7.29
CA VAL A 148 9.24 -2.93 -8.40
C VAL A 148 9.13 -4.15 -9.33
N VAL A 149 10.16 -4.99 -9.38
CA VAL A 149 10.23 -6.16 -10.28
C VAL A 149 9.79 -7.46 -9.59
N ASP A 150 9.86 -7.56 -8.25
CA ASP A 150 9.79 -8.86 -7.58
C ASP A 150 8.44 -9.26 -6.95
N ALA A 151 7.40 -8.42 -6.94
CA ALA A 151 6.05 -8.91 -6.56
C ALA A 151 5.47 -9.93 -7.57
N LYS A 152 6.20 -10.22 -8.66
CA LYS A 152 5.83 -11.19 -9.71
C LYS A 152 6.91 -12.22 -10.04
N GLY A 153 8.08 -12.17 -9.41
CA GLY A 153 9.23 -12.98 -9.83
C GLY A 153 9.48 -12.92 -11.35
N ARG A 154 9.28 -11.75 -11.97
CA ARG A 154 9.52 -11.49 -13.41
C ARG A 154 9.86 -10.03 -13.66
#